data_AF-A0A2V9XXL8-F1
#
_entry.id   AF-A0A2V9XXL8-F1
#
_cell.length_a   1.000
_cell.length_b   1.000
_cell.length_c   1.000
_cell.angle_alpha   90.00
_cell.angle_beta   90.00
_cell.angle_gamma   90.00
#
_symmetry.space_group_name_H-M   'P 1'
#
loop_
_entity.id
_entity.type
_entity.pdbx_description
1 polymer ?
#
loop_
_entity_poly.entity_id
_entity_poly.type
_entity_poly.pdbx_seq_one_letter_code
_entity_poly.pdbx_strand_id
1 'polypeptide(L)' 'MDKARVTVFDTTLRDGEQSPGCSMNQQEKLRLAHQLDRLGVDVIEA' A
#
# COMPACT_ATOMS: atom_id res chain seq x y z
N MET A 1 13.93 -11.16 -25.42
CA MET A 1 13.15 -11.83 -24.36
C MET A 1 12.39 -10.75 -23.64
N ASP A 2 11.07 -10.76 -23.73
CA ASP A 2 10.25 -9.89 -22.90
C ASP A 2 10.53 -10.23 -21.44
N LYS A 3 10.98 -9.24 -20.67
CA LYS A 3 11.10 -9.38 -19.22
C LYS A 3 9.69 -9.57 -18.69
N ALA A 4 9.45 -10.67 -17.98
CA ALA A 4 8.22 -10.86 -17.23
C ALA A 4 8.03 -9.64 -16.30
N ARG A 5 6.90 -8.93 -16.45
CA ARG A 5 6.55 -7.79 -15.60
C ARG A 5 6.23 -8.31 -14.20
N VAL A 6 6.94 -7.80 -13.19
CA VAL A 6 6.61 -8.02 -11.79
C VAL A 6 5.48 -7.07 -11.41
N THR A 7 4.48 -7.58 -10.69
CA THR A 7 3.37 -6.78 -10.14
C THR A 7 3.55 -6.68 -8.63
N VAL A 8 3.41 -5.49 -8.08
CA VAL A 8 3.50 -5.21 -6.65
C VAL A 8 2.10 -5.00 -6.08
N PHE A 9 1.69 -5.92 -5.20
CA PHE A 9 0.45 -5.84 -4.44
C PHE A 9 0.79 -5.43 -3.00
N ASP A 10 0.38 -4.23 -2.61
CA ASP A 10 0.69 -3.66 -1.30
C ASP A 10 -0.48 -3.88 -0.31
N THR A 11 -0.20 -4.45 0.85
CA THR A 11 -1.20 -4.73 1.91
C THR A 11 -1.09 -3.78 3.10
N THR A 12 -0.32 -2.70 3.00
CA THR A 12 0.03 -1.85 4.14
C THR A 12 -1.20 -1.18 4.76
N LEU A 13 -2.17 -0.76 3.95
CA LEU A 13 -3.36 -0.08 4.47
C LEU A 13 -4.33 -1.03 5.19
N ARG A 14 -4.29 -2.33 4.91
CA ARG A 14 -5.16 -3.34 5.52
C ARG A 14 -4.46 -4.17 6.60
N ASP A 15 -3.44 -4.92 6.22
CA ASP A 15 -2.70 -5.79 7.15
C ASP A 15 -1.85 -4.95 8.11
N GLY A 16 -1.29 -3.86 7.60
CA GLY A 16 -0.52 -2.92 8.42
C GLY A 16 -1.37 -2.27 9.49
N GLU A 17 -2.58 -1.79 9.17
CA GLU A 17 -3.45 -1.14 10.17
C GLU A 17 -3.97 -2.10 11.25
N GLN A 18 -4.05 -3.40 10.94
CA GLN A 18 -4.43 -4.46 11.88
C GLN A 18 -3.29 -4.87 12.82
N SER A 19 -2.05 -4.47 12.53
CA SER A 19 -0.91 -4.75 13.39
C SER A 19 -0.99 -3.96 14.70
N PRO A 20 -0.62 -4.56 15.86
CA PRO A 20 -0.70 -3.88 17.16
C PRO A 20 0.08 -2.56 17.18
N GLY A 21 -0.61 -1.46 17.51
CA GLY A 21 0.00 -0.13 17.56
C GLY A 21 0.14 0.58 16.20
N CYS A 22 -0.36 -0.01 15.12
CA CYS A 22 -0.28 0.55 13.76
C CYS A 22 -1.62 1.11 13.25
N SER A 23 -2.60 1.33 14.13
CA SER A 23 -3.89 1.91 13.76
C SER A 23 -3.72 3.27 13.08
N MET A 24 -4.40 3.45 11.95
CA MET A 24 -4.35 4.67 11.15
C MET A 24 -5.71 5.34 11.12
N ASN A 25 -5.74 6.66 11.32
CA ASN A 25 -6.92 7.45 11.03
C ASN A 25 -7.10 7.66 9.51
N GLN A 26 -8.26 8.15 9.11
CA GLN A 26 -8.59 8.34 7.69
C GLN A 26 -7.59 9.24 6.94
N GLN A 27 -7.07 10.29 7.59
CA GLN A 27 -6.10 11.19 6.96
C GLN A 27 -4.73 10.53 6.79
N GLU A 28 -4.31 9.71 7.75
CA GLU A 28 -3.08 8.92 7.65
C GLU A 28 -3.17 7.91 6.51
N LYS A 29 -4.32 7.23 6.39
CA LYS A 29 -4.58 6.31 5.28
C LYS A 29 -4.50 6.99 3.92
N LEU A 30 -5.12 8.15 3.76
CA LEU A 30 -5.03 8.93 2.51
C LEU A 30 -3.60 9.38 2.21
N ARG A 31 -2.86 9.87 3.22
CA ARG A 31 -1.45 10.25 3.04
C ARG A 31 -0.60 9.07 2.59
N LEU A 32 -0.76 7.91 3.23
CA LEU A 32 -0.02 6.70 2.88
C LEU A 32 -0.40 6.17 1.50
N ALA A 33 -1.69 6.16 1.15
CA ALA A 33 -2.16 5.78 -0.19
C ALA A 33 -1.48 6.60 -1.30
N HIS A 34 -1.36 7.92 -1.11
CA HIS A 34 -0.63 8.77 -2.06
C HIS A 34 0.88 8.50 -2.10
N GLN A 35 1.50 8.04 -1.01
CA GLN A 35 2.90 7.63 -1.04
C GLN A 35 3.09 6.30 -1.78
N LEU A 36 2.19 5.34 -1.58
CA LEU A 36 2.19 4.05 -2.28
C LEU A 36 1.99 4.24 -3.79
N ASP A 37 1.06 5.10 -4.18
CA ASP A 37 0.85 5.49 -5.59
C ASP A 37 2.12 6.11 -6.20
N ARG A 38 2.77 7.04 -5.47
CA ARG A 38 4.04 7.65 -5.89
C ARG A 38 5.21 6.66 -5.95
N LEU A 39 5.18 5.61 -5.14
CA LEU A 39 6.16 4.52 -5.18
C LEU A 39 5.97 3.62 -6.41
N GLY A 40 4.78 3.67 -7.03
CA GLY A 40 4.46 2.91 -8.24
C GLY A 40 4.04 1.47 -7.94
N VAL A 41 3.36 1.22 -6.82
CA VAL A 41 2.72 -0.08 -6.58
C VAL A 41 1.57 -0.28 -7.55
N ASP A 42 1.36 -1.51 -8.01
CA ASP A 42 0.32 -1.79 -9.01
C ASP A 42 -1.08 -1.90 -8.37
N VAL A 43 -1.14 -2.37 -7.12
CA VAL A 43 -2.40 -2.54 -6.36
C VAL A 43 -2.17 -2.15 -4.90
N ILE A 44 -3.13 -1.42 -4.33
CA ILE A 44 -3.18 -1.08 -2.92
C ILE A 44 -4.42 -1.77 -2.32
N GLU A 45 -4.21 -2.62 -1.32
CA GLU A 45 -5.28 -3.20 -0.51
C GLU A 45 -5.52 -2.33 0.73
N ALA A 46 -6.76 -1.87 0.90
CA ALA A 46 -7.20 -1.00 1.98
C ALA A 46 -8.45 -1.56 2.68
#